data_AF-A0A4Q3JFC8-F1
#
_entry.id   AF-A0A4Q3JFC8-F1
#
_cell.length_a   1.000
_cell.length_b   1.000
_cell.length_c   1.000
_cell.angle_alpha   90.00
_cell.angle_beta   90.00
_cell.angle_gamma   90.00
#
_symmetry.space_group_name_H-M   'P 1'
#
loop_
_entity.id
_entity.type
_entity.pdbx_description
1 polymer ?
#
loop_
_entity_poly.entity_id
_entity_poly.type
_entity_poly.pdbx_seq_one_letter_code
_entity_poly.pdbx_strand_id
1 'polypeptide(L)'
;MSRGAAPLDPEALRAEALTRIDDARARRALDRATVQSAPSTLRWEGSHGEVQGHEVALGVAPGLLADLHAHPASIDALEVALARALGAFPGHCLASLRLHAATGAPAAGAPYRRSS
;
A
#
# COMPACT_ATOMS: atom_id res chain seq x y z
N MET A 1 13.33 7.46 26.77
CA MET A 1 11.94 7.62 26.28
C MET A 1 11.99 7.60 24.76
N SER A 2 11.78 6.45 24.13
CA SER A 2 11.73 6.38 22.67
C SER A 2 10.46 7.09 22.20
N ARG A 3 10.60 8.19 21.45
CA ARG A 3 9.48 8.70 20.65
C ARG A 3 9.26 7.67 19.56
N GLY A 4 8.19 6.87 19.67
CA GLY A 4 7.77 6.01 18.57
C GLY A 4 7.62 6.85 17.30
N ALA A 5 7.86 6.22 16.15
CA ALA A 5 7.70 6.87 14.86
C ALA A 5 6.29 7.47 14.72
N ALA A 6 6.18 8.62 14.07
CA ALA A 6 4.90 9.28 13.86
C ALA A 6 3.98 8.37 13.04
N PRO A 7 2.65 8.40 13.25
CA PRO A 7 1.73 7.63 12.43
C PRO A 7 1.91 8.01 10.94
N LEU A 8 2.09 7.01 10.10
CA LEU A 8 2.28 7.19 8.67
C LEU A 8 0.94 7.53 8.02
N ASP A 9 0.88 8.63 7.27
CA ASP A 9 -0.30 8.99 6.46
C ASP A 9 -0.31 8.16 5.17
N PRO A 10 -1.34 7.32 4.93
CA PRO A 10 -1.45 6.51 3.72
C PRO A 10 -1.46 7.31 2.42
N GLU A 11 -2.03 8.51 2.41
CA GLU A 11 -2.06 9.36 1.21
C GLU A 11 -0.70 9.99 0.92
N ALA A 12 0.03 10.40 1.97
CA ALA A 12 1.41 10.87 1.82
C ALA A 12 2.33 9.76 1.30
N LEU A 13 2.17 8.53 1.81
CA LEU A 13 2.87 7.35 1.30
C LEU A 13 2.54 7.11 -0.19
N ARG A 14 1.26 7.18 -0.55
CA ARG A 14 0.80 6.98 -1.94
C ARG A 14 1.43 8.01 -2.88
N ALA A 15 1.36 9.29 -2.53
CA ALA A 15 1.94 10.37 -3.31
C ALA A 15 3.46 10.17 -3.50
N GLU A 16 4.16 9.80 -2.43
CA GLU A 16 5.60 9.59 -2.46
C GLU A 16 6.02 8.34 -3.25
N ALA A 17 5.21 7.28 -3.23
CA ALA A 17 5.43 6.11 -4.06
C ALA A 17 5.15 6.39 -5.55
N LEU A 18 4.16 7.24 -5.86
CA LEU A 18 3.87 7.65 -7.23
C LEU A 18 4.99 8.48 -7.88
N THR A 19 5.88 9.12 -7.11
CA THR A 19 7.06 9.80 -7.67
C THR A 19 8.20 8.84 -8.02
N ARG A 20 8.13 7.58 -7.56
CA ARG A 20 9.22 6.57 -7.64
C ARG A 20 8.90 5.39 -8.56
N ILE A 21 7.79 5.45 -9.28
CA ILE A 21 7.26 4.35 -10.07
C ILE A 21 7.34 4.66 -11.57
N ASP A 22 8.19 3.90 -12.25
CA ASP A 22 8.41 4.04 -13.70
C ASP A 22 7.51 3.09 -14.52
N ASP A 23 7.05 1.98 -13.93
CA ASP A 23 6.17 1.02 -14.59
C ASP A 23 4.74 1.59 -14.70
N ALA A 24 4.23 1.73 -15.93
CA ALA A 24 2.95 2.36 -16.19
C ALA A 24 1.75 1.58 -15.62
N ARG A 25 1.81 0.25 -15.57
CA ARG A 25 0.72 -0.58 -15.01
C ARG A 25 0.68 -0.44 -13.50
N ALA A 26 1.83 -0.59 -12.87
CA ALA A 26 2.04 -0.41 -11.45
C ALA A 26 1.61 1.00 -11.01
N ARG A 27 2.02 2.04 -11.75
CA ARG A 27 1.59 3.43 -11.53
C ARG A 27 0.08 3.56 -11.58
N ARG A 28 -0.57 3.05 -12.62
CA ARG A 28 -2.02 3.10 -12.79
C ARG A 28 -2.76 2.36 -11.67
N ALA A 29 -2.23 1.23 -11.21
CA ALA A 29 -2.81 0.49 -10.11
C ALA A 29 -2.72 1.27 -8.79
N LEU A 30 -1.53 1.79 -8.46
CA LEU A 30 -1.31 2.59 -7.25
C LEU A 30 -2.14 3.87 -7.21
N ASP A 31 -2.23 4.57 -8.34
CA ASP A 31 -3.04 5.80 -8.49
C ASP A 31 -4.54 5.57 -8.19
N ARG A 32 -5.02 4.34 -8.41
CA ARG A 32 -6.42 3.95 -8.19
C ARG A 32 -6.64 3.07 -6.97
N ALA A 33 -5.57 2.76 -6.23
CA ALA A 33 -5.64 1.88 -5.09
C ALA A 33 -6.10 2.63 -3.84
N THR A 34 -6.86 1.95 -2.99
CA THR A 34 -7.00 2.35 -1.60
C THR A 34 -5.78 1.84 -0.84
N VAL A 35 -4.99 2.74 -0.27
CA VAL A 35 -3.81 2.38 0.54
C VAL A 35 -4.23 2.22 2.00
N GLN A 36 -3.95 1.05 2.57
CA GLN A 36 -4.13 0.79 3.98
C GLN A 36 -2.80 0.34 4.56
N SER A 37 -2.24 1.11 5.49
CA SER A 37 -1.13 0.64 6.32
C SER A 37 -1.69 -0.04 7.56
N ALA A 38 -1.39 -1.32 7.76
CA ALA A 38 -1.67 -1.94 9.05
C ALA A 38 -0.81 -1.25 10.13
N PRO A 39 -1.28 -1.15 11.38
CA PRO A 39 -0.45 -0.69 12.49
C PRO A 39 0.84 -1.51 12.53
N SER A 40 2.00 -0.86 12.73
CA SER A 40 3.31 -1.51 12.65
C SER A 40 3.37 -2.74 13.56
N THR A 41 3.40 -3.92 12.96
CA THR A 41 3.46 -5.20 13.66
C THR A 41 4.89 -5.60 14.01
N LEU A 42 5.88 -4.97 13.35
CA LEU A 42 7.31 -5.27 13.51
C LEU A 42 8.07 -4.03 13.97
N ARG A 43 8.96 -4.22 14.95
CA ARG A 43 9.87 -3.18 15.45
C ARG A 43 11.22 -3.79 15.80
N TRP A 44 12.30 -3.06 15.52
CA TRP A 44 13.65 -3.44 15.92
C TRP A 44 14.54 -2.22 16.11
N GLU A 45 15.66 -2.39 16.81
CA GLU A 45 16.67 -1.34 16.95
C GLU A 45 17.61 -1.37 15.74
N GLY A 46 17.67 -0.26 14.99
CA GLY A 46 18.62 -0.05 13.92
C GLY A 46 19.86 0.73 14.40
N SER A 47 20.84 0.89 13.51
CA SER A 47 22.06 1.65 13.81
C SER A 47 21.83 3.14 14.14
N HIS A 48 20.64 3.67 13.82
CA HIS A 48 20.27 5.07 13.99
C HIS A 48 18.96 5.25 14.77
N GLY A 49 18.56 4.24 15.55
CA GLY A 49 17.32 4.26 16.33
C GLY A 49 16.33 3.16 15.96
N GLU A 50 15.18 3.19 16.63
CA GLU A 50 14.07 2.27 16.38
C GLU A 50 13.57 2.37 14.92
N VAL A 51 13.36 1.22 14.30
CA VAL A 51 12.74 1.06 12.99
C VAL A 51 11.41 0.33 13.15
N GLN A 52 10.38 0.83 12.48
CA GLN A 52 9.04 0.26 12.43
C GLN A 52 8.76 -0.31 11.05
N GLY A 53 8.48 -1.61 11.00
CA GLY A 53 8.06 -2.31 9.79
C GLY A 53 6.55 -2.17 9.57
N HIS A 54 6.18 -1.78 8.35
CA HIS A 54 4.79 -1.57 7.96
C HIS A 54 4.37 -2.65 6.95
N GLU A 55 3.24 -3.28 7.22
CA GLU A 55 2.53 -4.06 6.21
C GLU A 55 1.60 -3.12 5.45
N VAL A 56 1.79 -3.03 4.14
CA VAL A 56 0.96 -2.19 3.27
C VAL A 56 0.00 -3.08 2.50
N ALA A 57 -1.29 -2.81 2.64
CA ALA A 57 -2.35 -3.43 1.87
C ALA A 57 -2.85 -2.44 0.81
N LEU A 58 -2.87 -2.89 -0.45
CA LEU A 58 -3.43 -2.14 -1.57
C LEU A 58 -4.74 -2.81 -2.02
N GLY A 59 -5.84 -2.09 -1.80
CA GLY A 59 -7.14 -2.43 -2.38
C GLY A 59 -7.20 -1.95 -3.82
N VAL A 60 -7.20 -2.87 -4.78
CA VAL A 60 -7.16 -2.57 -6.22
C VAL A 60 -8.43 -3.09 -6.91
N ALA A 61 -8.93 -2.36 -7.91
CA ALA A 61 -10.08 -2.83 -8.69
C ALA A 61 -9.80 -4.22 -9.31
N PRO A 62 -10.76 -5.17 -9.33
CA PRO A 62 -10.51 -6.56 -9.73
C PRO A 62 -9.84 -6.72 -11.11
N GLY A 63 -10.22 -5.90 -12.10
CA GLY A 63 -9.61 -5.95 -13.44
C GLY A 63 -8.14 -5.51 -13.45
N LEU A 64 -7.78 -4.52 -12.63
CA LEU A 64 -6.38 -4.08 -12.46
C LEU A 64 -5.57 -5.09 -11.64
N LEU A 65 -6.19 -5.71 -10.63
CA LEU A 65 -5.54 -6.77 -9.86
C LEU A 65 -5.22 -7.98 -10.73
N ALA A 66 -6.15 -8.40 -11.60
CA ALA A 66 -5.92 -9.47 -12.57
C ALA A 66 -4.79 -9.12 -13.55
N ASP A 67 -4.76 -7.88 -14.05
CA ASP A 67 -3.67 -7.39 -14.92
C ASP A 67 -2.31 -7.40 -14.21
N LEU A 68 -2.25 -6.98 -12.93
CA LEU A 68 -1.02 -7.07 -12.13
C LEU A 68 -0.56 -8.52 -11.92
N HIS A 69 -1.46 -9.44 -11.62
CA HIS A 69 -1.11 -10.87 -11.46
C HIS A 69 -0.62 -11.50 -12.77
N ALA A 70 -1.08 -11.00 -13.93
CA ALA A 70 -0.55 -11.42 -15.22
C ALA A 70 0.86 -10.85 -15.51
N HIS A 71 1.30 -9.83 -14.77
CA HIS A 71 2.59 -9.16 -14.95
C HIS A 71 3.35 -9.01 -13.62
N PRO A 72 3.99 -10.07 -13.10
CA PRO A 72 4.68 -10.04 -11.81
C PRO A 72 5.70 -8.91 -11.65
N ALA A 73 6.39 -8.53 -12.74
CA ALA A 73 7.33 -7.40 -12.73
C ALA A 73 6.68 -6.05 -12.31
N SER A 74 5.38 -5.87 -12.60
CA SER A 74 4.63 -4.69 -12.13
C SER A 74 4.34 -4.74 -10.63
N ILE A 75 4.25 -5.94 -10.03
CA ILE A 75 4.12 -6.11 -8.58
C ILE A 75 5.46 -5.79 -7.91
N ASP A 76 6.56 -6.29 -8.46
CA ASP A 76 7.91 -5.95 -7.98
C ASP A 76 8.15 -4.43 -8.05
N ALA A 77 7.70 -3.78 -9.12
CA ALA A 77 7.77 -2.33 -9.26
C ALA A 77 6.95 -1.59 -8.19
N LEU A 78 5.77 -2.09 -7.82
CA LEU A 78 4.98 -1.55 -6.70
C LEU A 78 5.74 -1.69 -5.37
N GLU A 79 6.31 -2.86 -5.11
CA GLU A 79 7.04 -3.14 -3.88
C GLU A 79 8.27 -2.25 -3.75
N VAL A 80 9.08 -2.14 -4.80
CA VAL A 80 10.26 -1.26 -4.82
C VAL A 80 9.88 0.20 -4.63
N ALA A 81 8.83 0.67 -5.31
CA ALA A 81 8.36 2.05 -5.17
C ALA A 81 7.89 2.36 -3.74
N LEU A 82 7.10 1.47 -3.14
CA LEU A 82 6.62 1.61 -1.76
C LEU A 82 7.73 1.51 -0.72
N ALA A 83 8.68 0.58 -0.89
CA ALA A 83 9.84 0.46 -0.02
C ALA A 83 10.69 1.73 -0.05
N ARG A 84 10.95 2.28 -1.24
CA ARG A 84 11.68 3.55 -1.41
C ARG A 84 10.91 4.76 -0.90
N ALA A 85 9.59 4.76 -0.99
CA ALA A 85 8.75 5.81 -0.41
C ALA A 85 8.79 5.76 1.12
N LEU A 86 8.63 4.57 1.72
CA LEU A 86 8.76 4.37 3.16
C LEU A 86 10.13 4.79 3.68
N GLY A 87 11.20 4.48 2.95
CA GLY A 87 12.56 4.89 3.29
C GLY A 87 12.80 6.41 3.30
N ALA A 88 11.88 7.21 2.74
CA ALA A 88 11.91 8.68 2.87
C ALA A 88 11.40 9.17 4.22
N PHE A 89 10.71 8.31 4.98
CA PHE A 89 10.22 8.61 6.33
C PHE A 89 11.16 7.95 7.37
N PRO A 90 11.93 8.73 8.15
CA PRO A 90 12.89 8.18 9.10
C PRO A 90 12.23 7.25 10.12
N GLY A 91 12.81 6.06 10.32
CA GLY A 91 12.29 5.04 11.24
C GLY A 91 11.15 4.20 10.66
N HIS A 92 10.85 4.31 9.36
CA HIS A 92 9.84 3.49 8.69
C HIS A 92 10.47 2.62 7.59
N CYS A 93 9.95 1.40 7.42
CA CYS A 93 10.31 0.54 6.30
C CYS A 93 9.14 -0.36 5.88
N LEU A 94 9.22 -0.90 4.66
CA LEU A 94 8.26 -1.90 4.18
C LEU A 94 8.60 -3.27 4.78
N ALA A 95 7.64 -3.89 5.46
CA ALA A 95 7.75 -5.27 5.93
C ALA A 95 7.13 -6.25 4.93
N SER A 96 5.97 -5.90 4.38
CA SER A 96 5.32 -6.67 3.32
C SER A 96 4.33 -5.83 2.53
N LEU A 97 4.08 -6.24 1.28
CA LEU A 97 3.04 -5.73 0.43
C LEU A 97 1.98 -6.80 0.22
N ARG A 98 0.70 -6.45 0.43
CA ARG A 98 -0.44 -7.30 0.11
C ARG A 98 -1.35 -6.61 -0.89
N LEU A 99 -1.62 -7.29 -2.00
CA LEU A 99 -2.62 -6.86 -2.96
C LEU A 99 -3.92 -7.60 -2.70
N HIS A 100 -5.04 -6.88 -2.69
CA HIS A 100 -6.36 -7.49 -2.61
C HIS A 100 -7.35 -6.76 -3.49
N ALA A 101 -8.42 -7.46 -3.86
CA ALA A 101 -9.52 -6.82 -4.56
C ALA A 101 -10.13 -5.77 -3.62
N ALA A 102 -10.32 -4.55 -4.11
CA ALA A 102 -11.12 -3.56 -3.42
C ALA A 102 -12.56 -4.09 -3.34
N THR A 103 -13.02 -4.44 -2.14
CA THR A 103 -14.44 -4.67 -1.88
C THR A 103 -15.11 -3.32 -2.01
N GLY A 104 -15.79 -3.09 -3.13
CA GLY A 104 -16.48 -1.82 -3.36
C GLY A 104 -17.43 -1.51 -2.20
N ALA A 105 -17.42 -0.26 -1.74
CA ALA A 105 -18.69 0.31 -1.31
C ALA A 105 -19.66 0.17 -2.51
N PRO A 106 -20.91 -0.25 -2.27
CA PRO A 106 -21.84 -0.56 -3.36
C PRO A 106 -21.98 0.67 -4.27
N ALA A 107 -22.09 0.44 -5.57
CA ALA A 107 -22.60 1.45 -6.50
C ALA A 107 -23.89 2.01 -5.90
N ALA A 108 -23.95 3.32 -5.68
CA ALA A 108 -25.17 3.98 -5.24
C ALA A 108 -26.28 3.64 -6.25
N GLY A 109 -27.27 2.83 -5.84
CA GLY A 109 -28.44 2.52 -6.65
C GLY A 109 -28.79 1.05 -6.90
N ALA A 110 -28.22 0.06 -6.20
CA ALA A 110 -28.75 -1.31 -6.27
C ALA A 110 -29.86 -1.51 -5.21
N PRO A 111 -31.15 -1.64 -5.57
CA PRO A 111 -32.21 -1.91 -4.60
C PRO A 111 -32.00 -3.29 -3.96
N TYR A 112 -31.94 -3.27 -2.64
CA TYR A 112 -31.79 -4.42 -1.77
C TYR A 112 -32.92 -5.44 -2.01
N ARG A 113 -32.58 -6.60 -2.60
CA ARG A 113 -33.52 -7.73 -2.71
C ARG A 113 -33.43 -8.54 -1.42
N ARG A 114 -34.41 -8.39 -0.52
CA ARG A 114 -34.65 -9.38 0.54
C ARG A 114 -35.22 -10.63 -0.10
N SER A 115 -34.56 -11.76 0.11
CA SER A 115 -35.19 -13.06 -0.06
C SER A 115 -35.72 -13.51 1.29
N SER A 116 -37.03 -13.74 1.33
CA SER A 116 -37.80 -14.33 2.42
C SER A 116 -37.46 -15.80 2.64
#